data_AF-A0A846D5V1-F1
#
_entry.id   AF-A0A846D5V1-F1
#
_cell.length_a   1.000
_cell.length_b   1.000
_cell.length_c   1.000
_cell.angle_alpha   90.00
_cell.angle_beta   90.00
_cell.angle_gamma   90.00
#
_symmetry.space_group_name_H-M   'P 1'
#
loop_
_entity.id
_entity.type
_entity.pdbx_description
1 polymer ?
#
loop_
_entity_poly.entity_id
_entity_poly.type
_entity_poly.pdbx_seq_one_letter_code
_entity_poly.pdbx_strand_id
1 'polypeptide(L)'
;MIVTLFLPINTHYIVVLRSFRILRVPRLFNAVPRLQILICALLKSLPSMGYVSLLLSLLFYIYGVGATYIFANNYPVHFGSLPLSILSLFRVVTIENWTDIIYINMYGCDSYGYEGIESLCTEPSASPLISAFFFVSFVLFGSMIVINLFIGVMTNSVE
;
A
#
# COMPACT_ATOMS: atom_id res chain seq x y z
N MET A 1 7.21 30.70 33.41
CA MET A 1 5.97 30.81 32.62
C MET A 1 6.00 32.19 31.99
N ILE A 2 5.71 32.35 30.69
CA ILE A 2 5.90 33.57 29.88
C ILE A 2 7.30 33.65 29.25
N VAL A 3 7.45 33.02 28.07
CA VAL A 3 7.97 33.60 26.82
C VAL A 3 7.59 32.61 25.71
N THR A 4 6.35 32.65 25.22
CA THR A 4 6.01 32.09 23.90
C THR A 4 5.91 33.26 22.94
N LEU A 5 7.09 33.70 22.53
CA LEU A 5 7.33 34.66 21.47
C LEU A 5 6.82 34.06 20.15
N PHE A 6 5.78 34.70 19.61
CA PHE A 6 5.46 34.88 18.20
C PHE A 6 6.39 34.20 17.18
N LEU A 7 6.23 32.90 17.00
CA LEU A 7 6.57 32.23 15.75
C LEU A 7 5.29 31.56 15.27
N PRO A 8 4.74 31.92 14.10
CA PRO A 8 3.70 31.14 13.44
C PRO A 8 4.35 29.88 12.85
N ILE A 9 5.04 29.11 13.69
CA ILE A 9 5.43 27.74 13.34
C ILE A 9 4.12 26.97 13.38
N ASN A 10 3.61 26.68 12.18
CA ASN A 10 2.46 25.82 11.93
C ASN A 10 2.38 24.73 13.01
N THR A 11 1.32 24.76 13.82
CA THR A 11 1.12 23.88 15.00
C THR A 11 1.26 22.39 14.65
N HIS A 12 1.01 22.04 13.39
CA HIS A 12 1.27 20.72 12.79
C HIS A 12 2.72 20.24 12.95
N TYR A 13 3.73 21.10 12.71
CA TYR A 13 5.13 20.69 12.83
C TYR A 13 5.53 20.41 14.29
N ILE A 14 4.97 21.15 15.24
CA ILE A 14 5.22 20.94 16.67
C ILE A 14 4.62 19.61 17.13
N VAL A 15 3.45 19.22 16.60
CA VAL A 15 2.84 17.90 16.86
C VAL A 15 3.68 16.77 16.27
N VAL A 16 4.11 16.90 15.00
CA VAL A 16 5.00 15.91 14.36
C VAL A 16 6.31 15.77 15.14
N LEU A 17 6.94 16.88 15.57
CA LEU A 17 8.14 16.88 16.41
C LEU A 17 7.92 16.21 17.78
N ARG A 18 6.71 16.29 18.36
CA ARG A 18 6.36 15.55 19.59
C ARG A 18 6.21 14.05 19.34
N SER A 19 5.75 13.63 18.16
CA SER A 19 5.67 12.22 17.77
C SER A 19 7.04 11.54 17.68
N PHE A 20 8.14 12.27 17.47
CA PHE A 20 9.51 11.71 17.54
C PHE A 20 9.85 11.10 18.90
N ARG A 21 9.08 11.38 19.96
CA ARG A 21 9.24 10.68 21.26
C ARG A 21 8.97 9.17 21.15
N ILE A 22 8.19 8.72 20.16
CA ILE A 22 7.99 7.30 19.83
C ILE A 22 9.29 6.63 19.36
N LEU A 23 10.27 7.37 18.83
CA LEU A 23 11.58 6.80 18.49
C LEU A 23 12.38 6.32 19.71
N ARG A 24 11.85 6.47 20.94
CA ARG A 24 12.39 5.79 22.13
C ARG A 24 11.87 4.37 22.30
N VAL A 25 10.76 3.97 21.64
CA VAL A 25 10.19 2.61 21.67
C VAL A 25 11.14 1.53 21.13
N PRO A 26 11.98 1.77 20.09
CA PRO A 26 13.01 0.81 19.67
C PRO A 26 14.00 0.42 20.77
N ARG A 27 14.11 1.19 21.86
CA ARG A 27 14.89 0.80 23.04
C ARG A 27 14.34 -0.45 23.73
N LEU A 28 13.05 -0.76 23.57
CA LEU A 28 12.44 -2.01 24.03
C LEU A 28 13.04 -3.23 23.33
N PHE A 29 13.46 -3.09 22.07
CA PHE A 29 14.20 -4.13 21.37
C PHE A 29 15.54 -4.39 22.05
N ASN A 30 16.22 -3.34 22.52
CA ASN A 30 17.47 -3.46 23.28
C ASN A 30 17.30 -4.04 24.70
N ALA A 31 16.10 -4.00 25.27
CA ALA A 31 15.80 -4.59 26.57
C ALA A 31 15.54 -6.11 26.49
N VAL A 32 15.20 -6.64 25.31
CA VAL A 32 14.86 -8.05 25.10
C VAL A 32 15.77 -8.66 24.02
N PRO A 33 16.91 -9.27 24.41
CA PRO A 33 17.89 -9.82 23.46
C PRO A 33 17.29 -10.83 22.48
N ARG A 34 16.28 -11.60 22.91
CA ARG A 34 15.56 -12.56 22.06
C ARG A 34 14.86 -11.87 20.87
N LEU A 35 14.28 -10.68 21.08
CA LEU A 35 13.60 -9.92 20.03
C LEU A 35 14.60 -9.33 19.03
N GLN A 36 15.80 -8.92 19.50
CA GLN A 36 16.87 -8.45 18.62
C GLN A 36 17.33 -9.56 17.66
N ILE A 37 17.48 -10.80 18.15
CA ILE A 37 17.88 -11.93 17.30
C ILE A 37 16.87 -12.13 16.17
N LEU A 38 15.57 -12.11 16.48
CA LEU A 38 14.51 -12.25 15.48
C LEU A 38 14.52 -11.11 14.45
N ILE A 39 14.60 -9.86 14.91
CA ILE A 39 14.61 -8.68 14.02
C ILE A 39 15.87 -8.67 13.15
N CYS A 40 17.04 -8.93 13.73
CA CYS A 40 18.30 -8.99 12.98
C CYS A 40 18.31 -10.14 11.97
N ALA A 41 17.71 -11.29 12.29
CA ALA A 41 17.57 -12.40 11.34
C ALA A 41 16.67 -11.98 10.15
N LEU A 42 15.51 -11.37 10.41
CA LEU A 42 14.61 -10.85 9.38
C LEU A 42 15.27 -9.77 8.51
N LEU A 43 16.00 -8.84 9.12
CA LEU A 43 16.71 -7.78 8.40
C LEU A 43 17.89 -8.33 7.58
N LYS A 44 18.53 -9.42 8.01
CA LYS A 44 19.58 -10.10 7.24
C LYS A 44 19.06 -10.91 6.05
N SER A 45 17.82 -11.40 6.10
CA SER A 45 17.20 -12.13 4.98
C SER A 45 16.61 -11.20 3.91
N LEU A 46 16.38 -9.92 4.21
CA LEU A 46 15.82 -8.94 3.26
C LEU A 46 16.72 -8.67 2.03
N PRO A 47 18.05 -8.45 2.17
CA PRO A 47 18.95 -8.15 1.05
C PRO A 47 19.10 -9.28 0.04
N SER A 48 19.05 -10.56 0.47
CA SER A 48 19.21 -11.70 -0.44
C SER A 48 18.09 -11.80 -1.48
N MET A 49 16.98 -11.09 -1.24
CA MET A 49 15.78 -11.09 -2.07
C MET A 49 15.60 -9.82 -2.89
N GLY A 50 16.64 -8.98 -3.00
CA GLY A 50 16.57 -7.68 -3.67
C GLY A 50 15.96 -7.74 -5.07
N TYR A 51 16.31 -8.75 -5.88
CA TYR A 51 15.77 -8.93 -7.23
C TYR A 51 14.26 -9.24 -7.25
N VAL A 52 13.79 -10.08 -6.33
CA VAL A 52 12.35 -10.42 -6.22
C VAL A 52 11.56 -9.20 -5.75
N SER A 53 12.09 -8.46 -4.78
CA SER A 53 11.51 -7.21 -4.30
C SER A 53 11.48 -6.13 -5.39
N LEU A 54 12.52 -6.04 -6.22
CA LEU A 54 12.57 -5.14 -7.38
C LEU A 54 11.52 -5.53 -8.42
N LEU A 55 11.38 -6.82 -8.71
CA LEU A 55 10.36 -7.33 -9.62
C LEU A 55 8.94 -7.01 -9.11
N LEU A 56 8.68 -7.22 -7.82
CA LEU A 56 7.41 -6.86 -7.19
C LEU A 56 7.16 -5.36 -7.30
N SER A 57 8.17 -4.53 -7.02
CA SER A 57 8.06 -3.07 -7.13
C SER A 57 7.77 -2.62 -8.56
N LEU A 58 8.39 -3.26 -9.56
CA LEU A 58 8.13 -2.99 -10.97
C LEU A 58 6.70 -3.38 -11.36
N LEU A 59 6.21 -4.54 -10.90
CA LEU A 59 4.82 -4.96 -11.10
C LEU A 59 3.85 -3.91 -10.54
N PHE A 60 4.07 -3.48 -9.29
CA PHE A 60 3.27 -2.44 -8.64
C PHE A 60 3.31 -1.12 -9.41
N TYR A 61 4.46 -0.73 -9.95
CA TYR A 61 4.57 0.50 -10.72
C TYR A 61 3.80 0.42 -12.04
N ILE A 62 3.96 -0.65 -12.80
CA ILE A 62 3.27 -0.84 -14.10
C ILE A 62 1.76 -0.88 -13.89
N TYR A 63 1.28 -1.70 -12.96
CA TYR A 63 -0.16 -1.74 -12.63
C TYR A 63 -0.63 -0.43 -12.00
N GLY A 64 0.18 0.25 -11.20
CA GLY A 64 -0.19 1.55 -10.61
C GLY A 64 -0.44 2.62 -11.67
N VAL A 65 0.44 2.72 -12.67
CA VAL A 65 0.26 3.63 -13.81
C VAL A 65 -0.96 3.21 -14.63
N GLY A 66 -1.10 1.92 -14.94
CA GLY A 66 -2.25 1.39 -15.68
C GLY A 66 -3.58 1.67 -14.98
N ALA A 67 -3.66 1.42 -13.67
CA ALA A 67 -4.88 1.64 -12.90
C ALA A 67 -5.25 3.12 -12.83
N THR A 68 -4.25 4.00 -12.68
CA THR A 68 -4.46 5.46 -12.73
C THR A 68 -5.03 5.87 -14.07
N TYR A 69 -4.50 5.34 -15.18
CA TYR A 69 -4.97 5.71 -16.51
C TYR A 69 -6.37 5.16 -16.83
N ILE A 70 -6.67 3.93 -16.42
CA ILE A 70 -7.90 3.23 -16.80
C ILE A 70 -9.06 3.59 -15.86
N PHE A 71 -8.81 3.73 -14.55
CA PHE A 71 -9.85 3.78 -13.52
C PHE A 71 -9.96 5.12 -12.79
N ALA A 72 -9.07 6.10 -13.01
CA ALA A 72 -9.12 7.38 -12.27
C ALA A 72 -10.46 8.13 -12.43
N ASN A 73 -11.07 8.10 -13.62
CA ASN A 73 -12.30 8.83 -13.88
C ASN A 73 -13.50 8.20 -13.18
N ASN A 74 -13.57 6.86 -13.18
CA ASN A 74 -14.65 6.12 -12.51
C ASN A 74 -14.42 6.01 -11.00
N TYR A 75 -13.19 5.89 -10.53
CA TYR A 75 -12.90 5.69 -9.11
C TYR A 75 -11.74 6.57 -8.59
N PRO A 76 -11.90 7.91 -8.62
CA PRO A 76 -10.85 8.86 -8.29
C PRO A 76 -10.33 8.76 -6.85
N VAL A 77 -11.16 8.30 -5.90
CA VAL A 77 -10.77 8.11 -4.49
C VAL A 77 -9.59 7.13 -4.36
N HIS A 78 -9.56 6.09 -5.21
CA HIS A 78 -8.55 5.03 -5.14
C HIS A 78 -7.51 5.10 -6.26
N PHE A 79 -7.87 5.65 -7.42
CA PHE A 79 -7.02 5.64 -8.61
C PHE A 79 -6.74 7.04 -9.20
N GLY A 80 -7.16 8.12 -8.53
CA GLY A 80 -6.99 9.49 -9.03
C GLY A 80 -5.53 9.99 -9.09
N SER A 81 -4.60 9.27 -8.46
CA SER A 81 -3.16 9.55 -8.59
C SER A 81 -2.34 8.28 -8.40
N LEU A 82 -1.12 8.25 -8.95
CA LEU A 82 -0.25 7.09 -8.87
C LEU A 82 -0.01 6.59 -7.41
N PRO A 83 0.25 7.45 -6.41
CA PRO A 83 0.40 6.98 -5.03
C PRO A 83 -0.86 6.32 -4.46
N LEU A 84 -2.05 6.85 -4.78
CA LEU A 84 -3.32 6.25 -4.38
C LEU A 84 -3.52 4.90 -5.08
N SER A 85 -3.20 4.82 -6.37
CA SER A 85 -3.27 3.58 -7.14
C SER A 85 -2.34 2.50 -6.56
N ILE A 86 -1.10 2.86 -6.22
CA ILE A 86 -0.14 1.94 -5.58
C ILE A 86 -0.67 1.47 -4.21
N LEU A 87 -1.23 2.36 -3.40
CA LEU A 87 -1.81 2.00 -2.10
C LEU A 87 -3.04 1.08 -2.26
N SER A 88 -3.90 1.36 -3.24
CA SER A 88 -5.06 0.53 -3.56
C SER A 88 -4.64 -0.85 -4.04
N LEU A 89 -3.63 -0.93 -4.92
CA LEU A 89 -3.06 -2.20 -5.36
C LEU A 89 -2.39 -2.96 -4.22
N PHE A 90 -1.82 -2.28 -3.23
CA PHE A 90 -1.32 -2.95 -2.03
C PHE A 90 -2.44 -3.66 -1.28
N ARG A 91 -3.61 -3.02 -1.11
CA ARG A 91 -4.79 -3.66 -0.51
C ARG A 91 -5.28 -4.85 -1.36
N VAL A 92 -5.30 -4.69 -2.68
CA VAL A 92 -5.71 -5.76 -3.61
C VAL A 92 -4.77 -6.96 -3.52
N VAL A 93 -3.44 -6.78 -3.48
CA VAL A 93 -2.50 -7.92 -3.42
C VAL A 93 -2.61 -8.68 -2.09
N THR A 94 -2.99 -8.00 -1.01
CA THR A 94 -3.28 -8.62 0.29
C THR A 94 -4.68 -9.24 0.35
N ILE A 95 -5.44 -9.21 -0.74
CA ILE A 95 -6.81 -9.75 -0.85
C ILE A 95 -7.77 -9.05 0.12
N GLU A 96 -7.48 -7.80 0.50
CA GLU A 96 -8.33 -7.01 1.38
C GLU A 96 -9.24 -6.10 0.55
N ASN A 97 -10.56 -6.26 0.71
CA ASN A 97 -11.60 -5.48 0.02
C ASN A 97 -11.40 -5.37 -1.50
N TRP A 98 -10.73 -6.35 -2.11
CA TRP A 98 -10.42 -6.38 -3.53
C TRP A 98 -11.69 -6.52 -4.40
N THR A 99 -12.71 -7.18 -3.87
CA THR A 99 -14.02 -7.34 -4.54
C THR A 99 -14.72 -6.01 -4.75
N ASP A 100 -14.68 -5.10 -3.75
CA ASP A 100 -15.30 -3.79 -3.88
C ASP A 100 -14.60 -2.95 -4.95
N ILE A 101 -13.26 -2.97 -4.96
CA ILE A 101 -12.46 -2.30 -5.99
C ILE A 101 -12.83 -2.81 -7.40
N ILE A 102 -13.02 -4.12 -7.56
CA ILE A 102 -13.42 -4.71 -8.84
C ILE A 102 -14.84 -4.32 -9.20
N TYR A 103 -15.80 -4.45 -8.28
CA TYR A 103 -17.22 -4.20 -8.53
C TYR A 103 -17.51 -2.74 -8.85
N ILE A 104 -16.86 -1.79 -8.19
CA ILE A 104 -16.99 -0.36 -8.52
C ILE A 104 -16.53 -0.10 -9.96
N ASN A 105 -15.43 -0.71 -10.41
CA ASN A 105 -14.93 -0.53 -11.78
C ASN A 105 -15.68 -1.39 -12.82
N MET A 106 -16.32 -2.48 -12.38
CA MET A 106 -17.12 -3.36 -13.21
C MET A 106 -18.49 -2.78 -13.50
N TYR A 107 -19.16 -2.26 -12.47
CA TYR A 107 -20.54 -1.74 -12.56
C TYR A 107 -20.61 -0.23 -12.74
N GLY A 108 -19.53 0.51 -12.45
CA GLY A 108 -19.52 1.97 -12.44
C GLY A 108 -19.79 2.53 -11.05
N CYS A 109 -19.19 3.68 -10.74
CA CYS A 109 -19.35 4.35 -9.44
C CYS A 109 -20.77 4.89 -9.20
N ASP A 110 -21.56 5.09 -10.25
CA ASP A 110 -22.96 5.49 -10.17
C ASP A 110 -23.88 4.33 -9.73
N SER A 111 -23.40 3.10 -9.86
CA SER A 111 -24.20 1.89 -9.64
C SER A 111 -23.81 1.11 -8.38
N TYR A 112 -22.56 1.22 -7.89
CA TYR A 112 -22.09 0.46 -6.73
C TYR A 112 -20.99 1.20 -5.94
N GLY A 113 -20.99 1.06 -4.60
CA GLY A 113 -19.86 1.37 -3.72
C GLY A 113 -19.64 2.85 -3.37
N TYR A 114 -20.50 3.75 -3.83
CA TYR A 114 -20.41 5.20 -3.62
C TYR A 114 -21.51 5.78 -2.72
N GLU A 115 -22.24 4.93 -1.99
CA GLU A 115 -23.28 5.36 -1.05
C GLU A 115 -22.71 6.32 0.01
N GLY A 116 -23.29 7.52 0.09
CA GLY A 116 -22.87 8.59 1.00
C GLY A 116 -21.69 9.45 0.53
N ILE A 117 -21.13 9.16 -0.65
CA ILE A 117 -20.07 9.96 -1.29
C ILE A 117 -20.32 10.16 -2.80
N GLU A 118 -21.57 10.20 -3.21
CA GLU A 118 -22.02 10.22 -4.61
C GLU A 118 -21.41 11.38 -5.39
N SER A 119 -21.14 12.51 -4.73
CA SER A 119 -20.52 13.70 -5.34
C SER A 119 -19.07 13.49 -5.81
N LEU A 120 -18.40 12.43 -5.35
CA LEU A 120 -17.04 12.07 -5.78
C LEU A 120 -17.05 11.18 -7.05
N CYS A 121 -18.21 10.70 -7.50
CA CYS A 121 -18.37 9.97 -8.75
C CYS A 121 -18.60 10.98 -9.88
N THR A 122 -17.52 11.47 -10.48
CA THR A 122 -17.58 12.55 -11.48
C THR A 122 -17.86 12.04 -12.90
N GLU A 123 -17.24 10.92 -13.28
CA GLU A 123 -17.31 10.36 -14.63
C GLU A 123 -17.48 8.83 -14.55
N PRO A 124 -18.70 8.34 -14.23
CA PRO A 124 -18.96 6.91 -14.11
C PRO A 124 -18.69 6.20 -15.44
N SER A 125 -17.97 5.07 -15.34
CA SER A 125 -17.65 4.23 -16.49
C SER A 125 -17.55 2.77 -16.05
N ALA A 126 -18.52 1.97 -16.49
CA ALA A 126 -18.56 0.54 -16.24
C ALA A 126 -17.64 -0.19 -17.23
N SER A 127 -16.68 -0.96 -16.71
CA SER A 127 -15.72 -1.72 -17.53
C SER A 127 -15.57 -3.17 -17.06
N PRO A 128 -16.61 -4.03 -17.18
CA PRO A 128 -16.61 -5.36 -16.57
C PRO A 128 -15.43 -6.25 -16.94
N LEU A 129 -15.13 -6.34 -18.23
CA LEU A 129 -14.06 -7.20 -18.74
C LEU A 129 -12.68 -6.65 -18.33
N ILE A 130 -12.47 -5.35 -18.51
CA ILE A 130 -11.18 -4.71 -18.21
C ILE A 130 -10.90 -4.80 -16.71
N SER A 131 -11.88 -4.46 -15.86
CA SER A 131 -11.78 -4.58 -14.41
C SER A 131 -11.43 -6.02 -13.99
N ALA A 132 -12.20 -7.00 -14.46
CA ALA A 132 -11.96 -8.40 -14.11
C ALA A 132 -10.55 -8.87 -14.52
N PHE A 133 -10.15 -8.68 -15.78
CA PHE A 133 -8.85 -9.13 -16.25
C PHE A 133 -7.70 -8.40 -15.56
N PHE A 134 -7.81 -7.10 -15.37
CA PHE A 134 -6.77 -6.28 -14.75
C PHE A 134 -6.49 -6.71 -13.30
N PHE A 135 -7.53 -6.75 -12.45
CA PHE A 135 -7.31 -7.05 -11.04
C PHE A 135 -7.03 -8.53 -10.79
N VAL A 136 -7.66 -9.45 -11.53
CA VAL A 136 -7.36 -10.90 -11.39
C VAL A 136 -5.93 -11.20 -11.82
N SER A 137 -5.46 -10.65 -12.95
CA SER A 137 -4.07 -10.86 -13.38
C SER A 137 -3.08 -10.24 -12.38
N PHE A 138 -3.37 -9.04 -11.85
CA PHE A 138 -2.55 -8.43 -10.80
C PHE A 138 -2.44 -9.31 -9.55
N VAL A 139 -3.57 -9.84 -9.05
CA VAL A 139 -3.60 -10.74 -7.89
C VAL A 139 -2.81 -12.01 -8.18
N LEU A 140 -2.97 -12.61 -9.35
CA LEU A 140 -2.26 -13.84 -9.73
C LEU A 140 -0.73 -13.62 -9.77
N PHE A 141 -0.27 -12.60 -10.48
CA PHE A 141 1.17 -12.32 -10.57
C PHE A 141 1.74 -11.82 -9.25
N GLY A 142 1.03 -10.93 -8.54
CA GLY A 142 1.44 -10.38 -7.26
C GLY A 142 1.56 -11.45 -6.18
N SER A 143 0.54 -12.32 -6.03
CA SER A 143 0.57 -13.43 -5.08
C SER A 143 1.68 -14.43 -5.40
N MET A 144 1.90 -14.77 -6.67
CA MET A 144 2.99 -15.65 -7.08
C MET A 144 4.36 -15.09 -6.67
N ILE A 145 4.59 -13.79 -6.89
CA ILE A 145 5.85 -13.14 -6.50
C ILE A 145 5.99 -13.07 -4.98
N VAL A 146 4.93 -12.74 -4.25
CA VAL A 146 4.94 -12.69 -2.77
C VAL A 146 5.22 -14.07 -2.18
N ILE A 147 4.64 -15.13 -2.75
CA ILE A 147 4.91 -16.52 -2.34
C ILE A 147 6.38 -16.87 -2.60
N ASN A 148 6.92 -16.52 -3.78
CA ASN A 148 8.33 -16.73 -4.08
C ASN A 148 9.25 -15.95 -3.12
N LEU A 149 8.84 -14.76 -2.69
CA LEU A 149 9.54 -13.99 -1.66
C LEU A 149 9.53 -14.73 -0.32
N PHE A 150 8.39 -15.24 0.12
CA PHE A 150 8.32 -16.04 1.35
C PHE A 150 9.20 -17.29 1.28
N ILE A 151 9.14 -18.04 0.18
CA ILE A 151 9.96 -19.24 -0.04
C ILE A 151 11.44 -18.89 0.06
N GLY A 152 11.90 -17.83 -0.61
CA GLY A 152 13.31 -17.47 -0.56
C GLY A 152 13.77 -16.95 0.81
N VAL A 153 12.89 -16.34 1.61
CA VAL A 153 13.23 -16.03 3.02
C VAL A 153 13.42 -17.32 3.81
N MET A 154 12.52 -18.29 3.63
CA MET A 154 12.59 -19.56 4.36
C MET A 154 13.83 -20.37 3.98
N THR A 155 14.17 -20.49 2.70
CA THR A 155 15.35 -21.26 2.29
C THR A 155 16.64 -20.67 2.84
N ASN A 156 16.76 -19.33 2.87
CA ASN A 156 17.91 -18.64 3.46
C ASN A 156 17.98 -18.74 4.99
N SER A 157 16.91 -19.18 5.66
CA SER A 157 16.89 -19.36 7.12
C SER A 157 17.27 -20.78 7.57
N VAL A 158 17.29 -21.73 6.63
CA VAL A 158 17.64 -23.14 6.87
C VAL A 158 19.13 -23.41 6.59
N GLU A 159 19.77 -22.57 5.77
CA GLU A 159 21.24 -22.50 5.61
C GLU A 159 21.91 -21.71 6.74
#